data_AF-A0A4R5HG57-F1
#
_entry.id   AF-A0A4R5HG57-F1
#
_cell.length_a   1.000
_cell.length_b   1.000
_cell.length_c   1.000
_cell.angle_alpha   90.00
_cell.angle_beta   90.00
_cell.angle_gamma   90.00
#
_symmetry.space_group_name_H-M   'P 1'
#
loop_
_entity.id
_entity.type
_entity.pdbx_description
1 polymer ?
#
loop_
_entity_poly.entity_id
_entity_poly.type
_entity_poly.pdbx_seq_one_letter_code
_entity_poly.pdbx_strand_id
1 'polypeptide(L)'
;MKILSKKTGEVMATLSPRELEIFFKENGLNKDDYVIEESSADATRRCLQFLEDTDWQILRHREQVEMNEETSLTPEQYQTLLTERKKARDKVDPSDVRAKYLT
;
A
#
# COMPACT_ATOMS: atom_id res chain seq x y z
N MET A 1 7.27 -8.86 -2.69
CA MET A 1 7.92 -8.95 -1.36
C MET A 1 9.33 -9.50 -1.51
N LYS A 2 10.29 -8.99 -0.75
CA LYS A 2 11.68 -9.45 -0.72
C LYS A 2 11.91 -10.25 0.55
N ILE A 3 12.55 -11.40 0.44
CA ILE A 3 12.94 -12.23 1.57
C ILE A 3 14.43 -12.01 1.81
N LEU A 4 14.80 -11.53 2.99
CA LEU A 4 16.17 -11.28 3.41
C LEU A 4 16.59 -12.31 4.47
N SER A 5 17.80 -12.86 4.33
CA SER A 5 18.39 -13.74 5.34
C SER A 5 18.86 -12.92 6.55
N LYS A 6 18.48 -13.30 7.78
CA LYS A 6 19.01 -12.63 8.99
C LYS A 6 20.51 -12.88 9.21
N LYS A 7 21.04 -13.97 8.67
CA LYS A 7 22.45 -14.36 8.86
C LYS A 7 23.41 -13.56 7.97
N THR A 8 23.00 -13.26 6.74
CA THR A 8 23.86 -12.60 5.74
C THR A 8 23.35 -11.22 5.33
N GLY A 9 22.10 -10.88 5.62
CA GLY A 9 21.47 -9.64 5.16
C GLY A 9 21.14 -9.63 3.65
N GLU A 10 21.39 -10.74 2.95
CA GLU A 10 21.20 -10.82 1.51
C GLU A 10 19.76 -11.14 1.13
N VAL A 11 19.32 -10.58 -0.01
CA VAL A 11 18.03 -10.88 -0.62
C VAL A 11 18.09 -12.28 -1.22
N MET A 12 17.40 -13.23 -0.58
CA MET A 12 17.33 -14.62 -1.04
C MET A 12 16.38 -14.79 -2.22
N ALA A 13 15.22 -14.12 -2.18
CA ALA A 13 14.21 -14.25 -3.22
C ALA A 13 13.21 -13.07 -3.19
N THR A 14 12.61 -12.78 -4.34
CA THR A 14 11.49 -11.82 -4.45
C THR A 14 10.27 -12.57 -4.97
N LEU A 15 9.21 -12.67 -4.15
CA LEU A 15 8.00 -13.43 -4.47
C LEU A 15 6.74 -12.80 -3.88
N SER A 16 5.58 -13.32 -4.29
CA SER A 16 4.26 -12.88 -3.85
C SER A 16 3.94 -13.44 -2.45
N PRO A 17 3.09 -12.76 -1.64
CA PRO A 17 2.68 -13.29 -0.33
C PRO A 17 2.03 -14.68 -0.37
N ARG A 18 1.36 -15.05 -1.47
CA ARG A 18 0.76 -16.38 -1.66
C ARG A 18 1.80 -17.48 -1.88
N GLU A 19 2.93 -17.13 -2.49
CA GLU A 19 4.01 -18.07 -2.80
C GLU A 19 4.98 -18.23 -1.63
N LEU A 20 4.89 -17.32 -0.64
CA LEU A 20 5.79 -17.26 0.50
C LEU A 20 5.70 -18.49 1.39
N GLU A 21 4.49 -18.93 1.73
CA GLU A 21 4.31 -20.15 2.54
C GLU A 21 4.75 -21.42 1.79
N ILE A 22 4.53 -21.46 0.48
CA ILE A 22 4.96 -22.57 -0.38
C ILE A 22 6.49 -22.61 -0.42
N PHE A 23 7.14 -21.46 -0.62
CA PHE A 23 8.59 -21.34 -0.67
C PHE A 23 9.26 -21.81 0.62
N PHE A 24 8.76 -21.39 1.79
CA PHE A 24 9.31 -21.86 3.08
C PHE A 24 9.12 -23.36 3.27
N LYS A 25 7.96 -23.90 2.86
CA LYS A 25 7.65 -25.32 3.00
C LYS A 25 8.47 -26.20 2.04
N GLU A 26 8.60 -25.82 0.78
CA GLU A 26 9.35 -26.57 -0.23
C GLU A 26 10.85 -26.57 0.04
N ASN A 27 11.39 -25.46 0.57
CA ASN A 27 12.81 -25.35 0.87
C ASN A 27 13.16 -25.78 2.31
N GLY A 28 12.18 -26.20 3.12
CA GLY A 28 12.38 -26.56 4.52
C GLY A 28 12.98 -25.43 5.37
N LEU A 29 12.71 -24.18 4.99
CA LEU A 29 13.28 -22.98 5.62
C LEU A 29 12.37 -22.52 6.76
N ASN A 30 12.97 -22.14 7.89
CA ASN A 30 12.22 -21.56 9.00
C ASN A 30 12.00 -20.06 8.76
N LYS A 31 10.75 -19.62 8.75
CA LYS A 31 10.35 -18.22 8.55
C LYS A 31 11.00 -17.27 9.57
N ASP A 32 11.28 -17.74 10.78
CA ASP A 32 11.93 -16.96 11.84
C ASP A 32 13.38 -16.55 11.53
N ASP A 33 14.07 -17.25 10.63
CA ASP A 33 15.43 -16.92 10.19
C ASP A 33 15.47 -15.82 9.12
N TYR A 34 14.32 -15.35 8.63
CA TYR A 34 14.22 -14.42 7.51
C TYR A 34 13.42 -13.17 7.88
N VAL A 35 13.78 -12.06 7.25
CA VAL A 35 13.00 -10.81 7.28
C VAL A 35 12.25 -10.72 5.96
N ILE A 36 10.93 -10.58 6.04
CA ILE A 36 10.10 -10.38 4.86
C ILE A 36 9.83 -8.90 4.78
N GLU A 37 10.52 -8.23 3.88
CA GLU A 37 10.27 -6.82 3.60
C GLU A 37 9.38 -6.69 2.38
N GLU A 38 8.38 -5.84 2.50
CA GLU A 38 7.63 -5.42 1.35
C GLU A 38 8.52 -4.54 0.48
N SER A 39 8.55 -4.78 -0.84
CA SER A 39 9.32 -3.90 -1.71
C SER A 39 8.73 -2.49 -1.61
N SER A 40 9.57 -1.46 -1.47
CA SER A 40 9.10 -0.06 -1.45
C SER A 40 8.19 0.24 -2.65
N ALA A 41 8.50 -0.29 -3.83
CA ALA A 41 7.67 -0.18 -5.02
C ALA A 41 6.26 -0.82 -4.87
N ASP A 42 6.15 -1.97 -4.20
CA ASP A 42 4.87 -2.64 -3.93
C ASP A 42 4.02 -1.86 -2.90
N ALA A 43 4.68 -1.21 -1.94
CA ALA A 43 4.05 -0.30 -0.98
C ALA A 43 3.58 0.99 -1.66
N THR A 44 4.42 1.61 -2.48
CA THR A 44 4.07 2.78 -3.27
C THR A 44 2.88 2.49 -4.18
N ARG A 45 2.90 1.37 -4.93
CA ARG A 45 1.81 1.00 -5.85
C ARG A 45 0.46 0.89 -5.13
N ARG A 46 0.40 0.24 -3.97
CA ARG A 46 -0.84 0.13 -3.19
C ARG A 46 -1.31 1.46 -2.62
N CYS A 47 -0.38 2.32 -2.18
CA CYS A 47 -0.73 3.66 -1.73
C CYS A 47 -1.32 4.50 -2.87
N LEU A 48 -0.71 4.46 -4.06
CA LEU A 48 -1.23 5.14 -5.25
C LEU A 48 -2.61 4.61 -5.65
N GLN A 49 -2.78 3.28 -5.66
CA GLN A 49 -4.06 2.66 -5.97
C GLN A 49 -5.15 3.04 -4.96
N PHE A 50 -4.84 3.02 -3.65
CA PHE A 50 -5.77 3.49 -2.63
C PHE A 50 -6.19 4.95 -2.81
N LEU A 51 -5.25 5.82 -3.18
CA LEU A 51 -5.55 7.23 -3.47
C LEU A 51 -6.46 7.38 -4.69
N GLU A 52 -6.25 6.60 -5.73
CA GLU A 52 -7.07 6.58 -6.95
C GLU A 52 -8.49 6.03 -6.66
N ASP A 53 -8.56 4.88 -5.99
CA ASP A 53 -9.81 4.18 -5.67
C ASP A 53 -10.71 4.97 -4.72
N THR A 54 -10.16 5.91 -3.95
CA THR A 54 -10.92 6.70 -2.97
C THR A 54 -11.12 8.16 -3.37
N ASP A 55 -10.63 8.60 -4.53
CA ASP A 55 -10.79 9.99 -4.97
C ASP A 55 -12.26 10.35 -5.25
N TRP A 56 -13.01 9.44 -5.87
CA TRP A 56 -14.44 9.65 -6.13
C TRP A 56 -15.26 9.79 -4.84
N GLN A 57 -14.84 9.16 -3.73
CA GLN A 57 -15.51 9.25 -2.44
C GLN A 57 -15.38 10.66 -1.86
N ILE A 58 -14.20 11.28 -2.01
CA ILE A 58 -13.95 12.65 -1.58
C ILE A 58 -14.76 13.63 -2.41
N LEU A 59 -14.73 13.47 -3.74
CA LEU A 59 -15.50 14.32 -4.66
C LEU A 59 -16.99 14.24 -4.34
N ARG A 60 -17.54 13.03 -4.28
CA ARG A 60 -18.96 12.80 -3.99
C ARG A 60 -19.39 13.37 -2.66
N HIS A 61 -18.61 13.19 -1.60
CA HIS A 61 -18.94 13.74 -0.29
C HIS A 61 -19.01 15.27 -0.33
N ARG A 62 -18.08 15.93 -1.04
CA ARG A 62 -18.10 17.39 -1.20
C ARG A 62 -19.31 17.87 -1.99
N GLU A 63 -19.63 17.20 -3.09
CA GLU A 63 -20.82 17.49 -3.91
C GLU A 63 -22.10 17.37 -3.09
N GLN A 64 -22.25 16.28 -2.33
CA GLN A 64 -23.42 16.06 -1.46
C GLN A 64 -23.54 17.14 -0.37
N VAL A 65 -22.42 17.54 0.25
CA VAL A 65 -22.40 18.65 1.23
C VAL A 65 -22.82 19.97 0.57
N GLU A 66 -22.31 20.28 -0.61
CA GLU A 66 -22.67 21.50 -1.35
C GLU A 66 -24.16 21.53 -1.74
N MET A 67 -24.71 20.38 -2.10
CA MET A 67 -26.13 20.22 -2.42
C MET A 67 -27.05 20.12 -1.18
N ASN A 68 -26.50 20.15 0.04
CA ASN A 68 -27.23 19.87 1.30
C ASN A 68 -27.97 18.51 1.27
N GLU A 69 -27.40 17.51 0.60
CA GLU A 69 -27.91 16.14 0.56
C GLU A 69 -27.32 15.28 1.68
N GLU A 70 -28.01 14.18 1.98
CA GLU A 70 -27.49 13.17 2.91
C GLU A 70 -26.24 12.50 2.32
N THR A 71 -25.15 12.56 3.06
CA THR A 71 -23.86 12.04 2.61
C THR A 71 -23.76 10.53 2.85
N SER A 72 -23.15 9.81 1.92
CA SER A 72 -22.91 8.36 2.10
C SER A 72 -21.80 8.04 3.10
N LEU A 73 -21.08 9.05 3.59
CA LEU A 73 -20.03 8.96 4.60
C LEU A 73 -20.37 9.91 5.74
N THR A 74 -20.35 9.42 6.98
CA THR A 74 -20.48 10.32 8.12
C THR A 74 -19.28 11.30 8.18
N PRO A 75 -19.42 12.46 8.85
CA PRO A 75 -18.31 13.41 9.00
C PRO A 75 -17.05 12.75 9.58
N GLU A 76 -17.22 11.82 10.52
CA GLU A 76 -16.13 11.07 11.14
C GLU A 76 -15.45 10.12 10.13
N GLN A 77 -16.24 9.37 9.34
CA GLN A 77 -15.71 8.49 8.29
C GLN A 77 -14.96 9.28 7.22
N TYR A 78 -15.48 10.44 6.82
CA TYR A 78 -14.81 11.34 5.88
C TYR A 78 -13.49 11.87 6.45
N GLN A 79 -13.46 12.26 7.73
CA GLN A 79 -12.23 12.69 8.40
C GLN A 79 -11.19 11.57 8.51
N THR A 80 -11.63 10.34 8.81
CA THR A 80 -10.77 9.16 8.79
C THR A 80 -10.21 8.93 7.40
N LEU A 81 -11.04 9.00 6.36
CA LEU A 81 -10.61 8.83 4.97
C LEU A 81 -9.56 9.87 4.58
N LEU A 82 -9.74 11.14 4.93
CA LEU A 82 -8.75 12.18 4.68
C LEU A 82 -7.41 11.90 5.40
N THR A 83 -7.48 11.39 6.63
CA THR A 83 -6.29 11.05 7.42
C THR A 83 -5.54 9.89 6.80
N GLU A 84 -6.24 8.82 6.41
CA GLU A 84 -5.63 7.66 5.74
C GLU A 84 -5.06 8.03 4.37
N ARG A 85 -5.73 8.89 3.60
CA ARG A 85 -5.20 9.44 2.35
C ARG A 85 -3.91 10.25 2.57
N LYS A 86 -3.85 11.05 3.64
CA LYS A 86 -2.62 11.78 3.98
C LYS A 86 -1.48 10.80 4.30
N LYS A 87 -1.73 9.80 5.14
CA LYS A 87 -0.74 8.76 5.47
C LYS A 87 -0.28 7.99 4.22
N ALA A 88 -1.19 7.69 3.30
CA ALA A 88 -0.85 7.03 2.04
C ALA A 88 0.07 7.90 1.18
N ARG A 89 -0.17 9.21 1.09
CA ARG A 89 0.72 10.16 0.40
C ARG A 89 2.10 10.23 1.03
N ASP A 90 2.18 10.25 2.37
CA ASP A 90 3.46 10.31 3.09
C ASP A 90 4.30 9.03 2.90
N LYS A 91 3.67 7.91 2.55
CA LYS A 91 4.33 6.61 2.29
C LYS A 91 4.75 6.41 0.84
N VAL A 92 4.27 7.25 -0.09
CA VAL A 92 4.63 7.15 -1.50
C VAL A 92 6.04 7.71 -1.68
N ASP A 93 6.96 6.87 -2.15
CA ASP A 93 8.32 7.31 -2.42
C ASP A 93 8.31 8.31 -3.59
N PRO A 94 8.83 9.54 -3.42
CA PRO A 94 8.81 10.57 -4.47
C PRO A 94 9.61 10.17 -5.72
N SER A 95 10.56 9.24 -5.62
CA SER A 95 11.30 8.71 -6.76
C SER A 95 10.44 7.80 -7.65
N ASP A 96 9.53 7.01 -7.06
CA ASP A 96 8.59 6.14 -7.78
C ASP A 96 7.50 6.95 -8.50
N VAL A 97 7.08 8.10 -7.96
CA VAL A 97 6.05 8.96 -8.57
C VAL A 97 6.52 9.55 -9.89
N ARG A 98 7.78 9.99 -9.97
CA ARG A 98 8.35 10.58 -11.20
C ARG A 98 8.33 9.60 -12.37
N ALA A 99 8.51 8.31 -12.12
CA ALA A 99 8.48 7.29 -13.16
C ALA A 99 7.09 7.16 -13.83
N LYS A 100 5.99 7.39 -13.09
CA LYS A 100 4.62 7.28 -13.61
C LYS A 100 4.20 8.45 -14.52
N TYR A 101 4.83 9.62 -14.40
CA TYR A 101 4.48 10.83 -15.15
C TYR A 101 5.53 11.27 -16.18
N LEU A 102 6.58 10.47 -16.40
CA LEU A 102 7.62 10.70 -17.42
C LEU A 102 7.51 9.76 -18.62
N THR A 103 6.39 9.05 -18.77
CA THR A 103 6.07 8.22 -19.95
C THR A 103 4.90 8.83 -20.70
#